data_AF-A0A9Q0P8S8-F1
#
_entry.id   AF-A0A9Q0P8S8-F1
#
_cell.length_a   1.000
_cell.length_b   1.000
_cell.length_c   1.000
_cell.angle_alpha   90.00
_cell.angle_beta   90.00
_cell.angle_gamma   90.00
#
_symmetry.space_group_name_H-M   'P 1'
#
loop_
_entity.id
_entity.type
_entity.pdbx_description
1 polymer ?
#
loop_
_entity_poly.entity_id
_entity_poly.type
_entity_poly.pdbx_seq_one_letter_code
_entity_poly.pdbx_strand_id
1 'polypeptide(L)'
;MERGYIVLLMVLIIATGRGEGQLVENFYSSSCPNVEGIVSQAVSTKFSQTFTTIPATLRLFFHDCFVTGCDASTMVSSPNGDAEKDAPDNLSLAGDGDVVVLAGGPSFNVELGRRDGMVSKASLVKGNLPEP
;
A
#
# COMPACT_ATOMS: atom_id res chain seq x y z
N MET A 1 -1.57 -26.11 -43.46
CA MET A 1 -2.26 -26.41 -42.19
C MET A 1 -1.39 -26.15 -40.97
N GLU A 2 -0.07 -26.39 -41.02
CA GLU A 2 0.84 -26.26 -39.86
C GLU A 2 1.04 -24.83 -39.36
N ARG A 3 1.10 -23.83 -40.26
CA ARG A 3 1.22 -22.41 -39.86
C ARG A 3 0.00 -21.87 -39.12
N GLY A 4 -1.19 -22.34 -39.47
CA GLY A 4 -2.44 -21.92 -38.79
C GLY A 4 -2.52 -22.44 -37.37
N TYR A 5 -2.02 -23.65 -37.12
CA TYR A 5 -1.98 -24.25 -35.79
C TYR A 5 -0.99 -23.54 -34.86
N ILE A 6 0.18 -23.14 -35.39
CA ILE A 6 1.17 -22.36 -34.64
C ILE A 6 0.60 -20.99 -34.22
N VAL A 7 -0.10 -20.31 -35.12
CA VAL A 7 -0.74 -19.01 -34.80
C VAL A 7 -1.85 -19.19 -33.77
N LEU A 8 -2.68 -20.24 -33.89
CA LEU A 8 -3.73 -20.55 -32.93
C LEU A 8 -3.17 -20.86 -31.54
N LEU A 9 -2.06 -21.61 -31.46
CA LEU A 9 -1.36 -21.90 -30.20
C LEU A 9 -0.78 -20.65 -29.54
N MET A 10 -0.16 -19.74 -30.31
CA MET A 10 0.37 -18.48 -29.76
C MET A 10 -0.75 -17.60 -29.18
N VAL A 11 -1.91 -17.53 -29.85
CA VAL A 11 -3.06 -16.74 -29.38
C VAL A 11 -3.64 -17.31 -28.08
N LEU A 12 -3.69 -18.64 -27.94
CA LEU A 12 -4.13 -19.32 -26.72
C LEU A 12 -3.23 -19.03 -25.50
N ILE A 13 -1.91 -18.98 -25.69
CA ILE A 13 -0.94 -18.71 -24.61
C ILE A 13 -1.09 -17.27 -24.08
N ILE A 14 -1.26 -16.29 -24.97
CA ILE A 14 -1.43 -14.87 -24.60
C ILE A 14 -2.74 -14.65 -23.83
N ALA A 15 -3.81 -15.37 -24.20
CA ALA A 15 -5.12 -15.25 -23.54
C ALA A 15 -5.13 -15.81 -22.11
N THR A 16 -4.19 -16.69 -21.74
CA THR A 16 -4.08 -17.27 -20.38
C THR A 16 -3.17 -16.48 -19.43
N GLY A 17 -2.45 -15.47 -19.91
CA GLY A 17 -1.56 -14.66 -19.08
C GLY A 17 -2.29 -13.65 -18.20
N ARG A 18 -2.87 -14.11 -17.08
CA ARG A 18 -3.17 -13.18 -15.97
C ARG A 18 -1.87 -12.89 -15.21
N GLY A 19 -1.33 -11.70 -15.39
CA GLY A 19 -0.29 -11.17 -14.52
C GLY A 19 -0.91 -10.72 -13.20
N GLU A 20 -1.13 -11.65 -12.27
CA GLU A 20 -1.37 -11.28 -10.88
C GLU A 20 -0.02 -10.77 -10.34
N GLY A 21 0.05 -9.51 -9.91
CA GLY A 21 1.17 -9.03 -9.10
C GLY A 21 1.09 -9.71 -7.74
N GLN A 22 1.48 -10.98 -7.68
CA GLN A 22 1.23 -11.82 -6.51
C GLN A 22 2.10 -11.36 -5.35
N LEU A 23 1.45 -10.81 -4.33
CA LEU A 23 2.08 -10.48 -3.06
C LEU A 23 2.49 -11.77 -2.35
N VAL A 24 3.61 -11.74 -1.64
CA VAL A 24 4.14 -12.89 -0.91
C VAL A 24 4.78 -12.45 0.39
N GLU A 25 4.64 -13.24 1.46
CA GLU A 25 5.16 -12.90 2.80
C GLU A 25 6.69 -12.67 2.78
N ASN A 26 7.44 -13.51 2.06
CA ASN A 26 8.91 -13.47 2.06
C ASN A 26 9.53 -12.70 0.88
N PHE A 27 8.84 -11.67 0.37
CA PHE A 27 9.25 -10.94 -0.84
C PHE A 27 10.69 -10.39 -0.78
N TYR A 28 11.10 -9.88 0.39
CA TYR A 28 12.41 -9.26 0.59
C TYR A 28 13.48 -10.22 1.14
N SER A 29 13.21 -11.52 1.20
CA SER A 29 14.13 -12.50 1.83
C SER A 29 15.54 -12.53 1.21
N SER A 30 15.68 -12.23 -0.09
CA SER A 30 16.97 -12.20 -0.80
C SER A 30 17.61 -10.81 -0.89
N SER A 31 16.82 -9.74 -0.77
CA SER A 31 17.25 -8.36 -0.99
C SER A 31 17.41 -7.59 0.32
N CYS A 32 16.48 -7.75 1.26
CA CYS A 32 16.48 -7.15 2.59
C CYS A 32 15.87 -8.13 3.62
N PRO A 33 16.62 -9.15 4.06
CA PRO A 33 16.09 -10.21 4.92
C PRO A 33 15.64 -9.74 6.31
N ASN A 34 16.12 -8.58 6.77
CA ASN A 34 15.79 -8.02 8.09
C ASN A 34 14.71 -6.92 8.02
N VAL A 35 14.00 -6.76 6.90
CA VAL A 35 13.04 -5.65 6.71
C VAL A 35 11.99 -5.61 7.81
N GLU A 36 11.37 -6.74 8.16
CA GLU A 36 10.33 -6.81 9.19
C GLU A 36 10.88 -6.45 10.58
N GLY A 37 12.12 -6.85 10.88
CA GLY A 37 12.79 -6.49 12.13
C GLY A 37 13.10 -5.00 12.22
N ILE A 38 13.54 -4.38 11.12
CA ILE A 38 13.81 -2.93 11.05
C ILE A 38 12.52 -2.14 11.24
N VAL A 39 11.45 -2.53 10.54
CA VAL A 39 10.12 -1.93 10.67
C VAL A 39 9.62 -2.08 12.10
N SER A 40 9.64 -3.29 12.68
CA SER A 40 9.22 -3.52 14.06
C SER A 40 10.03 -2.71 15.08
N GLN A 41 11.31 -2.45 14.82
CA GLN A 41 12.13 -1.61 15.70
C GLN A 41 11.73 -0.14 15.61
N ALA A 42 11.50 0.38 14.40
CA ALA A 42 11.05 1.75 14.17
C ALA A 42 9.67 1.99 14.82
N VAL A 43 8.75 1.04 14.61
CA VAL A 43 7.45 0.93 15.28
C VAL A 43 7.61 1.02 16.79
N SER A 44 8.48 0.20 17.37
CA SER A 44 8.69 0.20 18.83
C SER A 44 9.19 1.53 19.35
N THR A 45 10.08 2.19 18.61
CA THR A 45 10.57 3.51 19.00
C THR A 45 9.46 4.57 18.91
N LYS A 46 8.63 4.54 17.86
CA LYS A 46 7.52 5.49 17.68
C LYS A 46 6.42 5.30 18.71
N PHE A 47 6.08 4.05 19.03
CA PHE A 47 5.12 3.73 20.08
C PHE A 47 5.55 4.29 21.45
N SER A 48 6.83 4.17 21.81
CA SER A 48 7.36 4.72 23.06
C SER A 48 7.34 6.25 23.12
N GLN A 49 7.27 6.94 21.96
CA GLN A 49 7.16 8.40 21.91
C GLN A 49 5.71 8.85 22.04
N THR A 50 4.80 8.25 21.28
CA THR A 50 3.37 8.57 21.39
C THR A 50 2.47 7.38 21.02
N PHE A 51 1.50 7.11 21.89
CA PHE A 51 0.49 6.08 21.66
C PHE A 51 -0.47 6.44 20.51
N THR A 52 -0.65 7.73 20.22
CA THR A 52 -1.54 8.21 19.14
C THR A 52 -1.11 7.74 17.74
N THR A 53 0.12 7.25 17.61
CA THR A 53 0.60 6.66 16.36
C THR A 53 -0.19 5.42 15.95
N ILE A 54 -0.77 4.66 16.88
CA ILE A 54 -1.55 3.44 16.55
C ILE A 54 -2.77 3.74 15.70
N PRO A 55 -3.74 4.53 16.21
CA PRO A 55 -4.91 4.86 15.40
C PRO A 55 -4.54 5.65 14.15
N ALA A 56 -3.48 6.46 14.19
CA ALA A 56 -2.99 7.18 13.02
C ALA A 56 -2.50 6.26 11.90
N THR A 57 -1.72 5.22 12.24
CA THR A 57 -1.22 4.22 11.28
C THR A 57 -2.35 3.51 10.58
N LEU A 58 -3.30 2.99 11.36
CA LEU A 58 -4.41 2.23 10.83
C LEU A 58 -5.27 3.11 9.91
N ARG A 59 -5.50 4.35 10.32
CA ARG A 59 -6.21 5.33 9.51
C ARG A 59 -5.46 5.65 8.21
N LEU A 60 -4.15 5.88 8.27
CA LEU A 60 -3.34 6.13 7.07
C LEU A 60 -3.42 4.97 6.09
N PHE A 61 -3.28 3.73 6.57
CA PHE A 61 -3.39 2.54 5.73
C PHE A 61 -4.79 2.41 5.09
N PHE A 62 -5.85 2.67 5.85
CA PHE A 62 -7.22 2.69 5.33
C PHE A 62 -7.39 3.74 4.23
N HIS A 63 -6.93 4.97 4.49
CA HIS A 63 -7.08 6.07 3.53
C HIS A 63 -6.26 5.83 2.25
N ASP A 64 -5.08 5.22 2.34
CA ASP A 64 -4.28 4.84 1.17
C ASP A 64 -5.02 3.79 0.32
N CYS A 65 -5.38 2.66 0.94
CA CYS A 65 -5.94 1.52 0.21
C CYS A 65 -7.32 1.78 -0.42
N PHE A 66 -8.12 2.69 0.11
CA PHE A 66 -9.49 2.93 -0.38
C PHE A 66 -9.58 3.90 -1.56
N VAL A 67 -8.58 4.76 -1.78
CA VAL A 67 -8.64 5.81 -2.82
C VAL A 67 -8.27 5.25 -4.20
N THR A 68 -7.04 4.77 -4.34
CA THR A 68 -6.47 4.23 -5.59
C THR A 68 -5.88 2.83 -5.45
N GLY A 69 -5.83 2.32 -4.22
CA GLY A 69 -5.18 1.06 -3.87
C GLY A 69 -4.03 1.30 -2.89
N CYS A 70 -3.44 0.21 -2.38
CA CYS A 70 -2.36 0.29 -1.40
C CYS A 70 -1.02 0.58 -2.10
N ASP A 71 -0.85 1.81 -2.60
CA ASP A 71 0.30 2.23 -3.41
C ASP A 71 1.01 3.47 -2.83
N ALA A 72 0.74 3.83 -1.57
CA ALA A 72 1.37 4.97 -0.89
C ALA A 72 1.17 6.34 -1.58
N SER A 73 0.22 6.46 -2.52
CA SER A 73 -0.10 7.71 -3.21
C SER A 73 -0.55 8.80 -2.23
N THR A 74 -1.15 8.41 -1.10
CA THR A 74 -1.57 9.34 -0.05
C THR A 74 -0.40 10.02 0.65
N MET A 75 0.81 9.45 0.63
CA MET A 75 2.01 10.07 1.24
C MET A 75 2.72 11.08 0.32
N VAL A 76 2.33 11.16 -0.96
CA VAL A 76 2.95 12.06 -1.94
C VAL A 76 2.54 13.51 -1.67
N SER A 77 3.51 14.43 -1.75
CA SER A 77 3.28 15.87 -1.63
C SER A 77 3.37 16.55 -2.99
N SER A 78 2.41 17.42 -3.31
CA SER A 78 2.43 18.25 -4.51
C SER A 78 2.71 19.71 -4.18
N PRO A 79 3.57 20.41 -4.95
CA PRO A 79 3.76 21.86 -4.83
C PRO A 79 2.48 22.67 -5.09
N ASN A 80 1.53 22.12 -5.83
CA ASN A 80 0.29 22.79 -6.19
C ASN A 80 -0.83 22.56 -5.16
N GLY A 81 -0.57 21.78 -4.10
CA GLY A 81 -1.59 21.43 -3.09
C GLY A 81 -2.75 20.61 -3.64
N ASP A 82 -2.49 19.80 -4.68
CA ASP A 82 -3.50 18.97 -5.36
C ASP A 82 -3.27 17.46 -5.18
N ALA A 83 -2.43 17.06 -4.22
CA ALA A 83 -2.17 15.65 -3.91
C ALA A 83 -3.25 15.06 -3.00
N GLU A 84 -3.33 13.75 -2.90
CA GLU A 84 -4.33 13.07 -2.05
C GLU A 84 -4.26 13.52 -0.60
N LYS A 85 -3.06 13.78 -0.07
CA LYS A 85 -2.88 14.30 1.29
C LYS A 85 -3.60 15.64 1.54
N ASP A 86 -3.80 16.43 0.48
CA ASP A 86 -4.35 17.78 0.54
C ASP A 86 -5.90 17.75 0.42
N ALA A 87 -6.49 16.58 0.21
CA ALA A 87 -7.94 16.41 0.19
C ALA A 87 -8.54 16.64 1.59
N PRO A 88 -9.76 17.21 1.70
CA PRO A 88 -10.40 17.52 2.99
C PRO A 88 -10.42 16.37 4.00
N ASP A 89 -10.70 15.14 3.53
CA ASP A 89 -10.78 13.94 4.37
C ASP A 89 -9.41 13.49 4.90
N ASN A 90 -8.33 13.87 4.20
CA ASN A 90 -6.95 13.48 4.48
C ASN A 90 -6.17 14.52 5.29
N LEU A 91 -6.67 15.74 5.45
CA LEU A 91 -6.02 16.81 6.23
C LEU A 91 -5.72 16.43 7.68
N SER A 92 -6.46 15.47 8.23
CA SER A 92 -6.28 14.97 9.59
C SER A 92 -5.37 13.75 9.71
N LEU A 93 -4.84 13.24 8.60
CA LEU A 93 -3.89 12.13 8.61
C LEU A 93 -2.57 12.58 9.22
N ALA A 94 -2.15 11.89 10.28
CA ALA A 94 -0.82 12.11 10.85
C ALA A 94 0.22 11.36 10.00
N GLY A 95 1.29 12.05 9.60
CA GLY A 95 2.37 11.48 8.78
C GLY A 95 3.27 10.46 9.49
N ASP A 96 2.94 10.07 10.72
CA ASP A 96 3.79 9.24 11.60
C ASP A 96 3.33 7.78 11.73
N GLY A 97 2.45 7.30 10.87
CA GLY A 97 1.76 6.01 11.06
C GLY A 97 2.61 4.76 10.83
N ASP A 98 3.16 4.14 11.88
CA ASP A 98 3.52 2.71 11.89
C ASP A 98 3.57 2.07 13.30
N VAL A 99 2.52 1.40 13.84
CA VAL A 99 2.60 0.74 15.19
C VAL A 99 1.54 -0.34 15.62
N VAL A 100 0.74 -0.97 14.75
CA VAL A 100 -0.45 -1.78 15.19
C VAL A 100 -0.15 -2.92 16.18
N VAL A 101 0.96 -3.65 16.01
CA VAL A 101 1.29 -4.86 16.81
C VAL A 101 1.54 -4.54 18.30
N LEU A 102 2.08 -3.35 18.61
CA LEU A 102 2.43 -2.97 19.98
C LEU A 102 1.24 -2.54 20.84
N ALA A 103 0.07 -2.36 20.21
CA ALA A 103 -1.17 -2.02 20.90
C ALA A 103 -1.82 -3.23 21.63
N GLY A 104 -1.22 -4.42 21.53
CA GLY A 104 -1.83 -5.68 21.98
C GLY A 104 -2.82 -6.28 20.97
N GLY A 105 -2.75 -5.84 19.70
CA GLY A 105 -3.52 -6.44 18.61
C GLY A 105 -3.00 -7.82 18.19
N PRO A 106 -3.77 -8.59 17.40
CA PRO A 106 -3.30 -9.85 16.85
C PRO A 106 -2.14 -9.62 15.87
N SER A 107 -1.19 -10.55 15.86
CA SER A 107 -0.17 -10.62 14.81
C SER A 107 -0.74 -11.40 13.62
N PHE A 108 -0.44 -10.91 12.42
CA PHE A 108 -0.78 -11.54 11.15
C PHE A 108 0.41 -11.43 10.21
N ASN A 109 0.54 -12.39 9.31
CA ASN A 109 1.55 -12.32 8.26
C ASN A 109 1.15 -11.25 7.25
N VAL A 110 2.12 -10.45 6.81
CA VAL A 110 1.91 -9.38 5.83
C VAL A 110 2.43 -9.86 4.48
N GLU A 111 1.58 -9.90 3.47
CA GLU A 111 2.04 -10.12 2.11
C GLU A 111 2.74 -8.86 1.59
N LEU A 112 3.96 -9.01 1.08
CA LEU A 112 4.85 -7.93 0.65
C LEU A 112 5.00 -7.89 -0.88
N GLY A 113 5.64 -6.84 -1.39
CA GLY A 113 5.88 -6.66 -2.84
C GLY A 113 4.95 -5.66 -3.53
N ARG A 114 4.17 -4.88 -2.77
CA ARG A 114 3.44 -3.72 -3.28
C ARG A 114 4.42 -2.70 -3.88
N ARG A 115 3.95 -1.92 -4.85
CA ARG A 115 4.74 -0.88 -5.52
C ARG A 115 4.08 0.46 -5.30
N ASP A 116 4.91 1.49 -5.23
CA ASP A 116 4.44 2.85 -5.02
C ASP A 116 3.78 3.40 -6.29
N GLY A 117 2.68 4.13 -6.10
CA GLY A 117 1.89 4.79 -7.12
C GLY A 117 2.61 5.99 -7.71
N MET A 118 2.42 6.20 -9.01
CA MET A 118 3.02 7.34 -9.73
C MET A 118 2.10 8.57 -9.79
N VAL A 119 0.89 8.46 -9.24
CA VAL A 119 -0.16 9.48 -9.31
C VAL A 119 -0.73 9.68 -7.91
N SER A 120 -0.84 10.93 -7.49
CA SER A 120 -1.53 11.32 -6.26
C SER A 120 -2.35 12.56 -6.57
N LYS A 121 -3.68 12.44 -6.49
CA LYS A 121 -4.61 13.54 -6.81
C LYS A 121 -5.74 13.64 -5.79
N ALA A 122 -5.89 14.82 -5.18
CA ALA A 122 -6.98 15.12 -4.23
C ALA A 122 -8.37 14.82 -4.79
N SER A 123 -8.55 14.98 -6.10
CA SER A 123 -9.81 14.68 -6.80
C SER A 123 -10.23 13.21 -6.72
N LEU A 124 -9.29 12.28 -6.52
CA LEU A 124 -9.55 10.85 -6.42
C LEU A 124 -10.06 10.45 -5.04
N VAL A 125 -9.88 11.29 -4.01
CA VAL A 125 -10.33 10.96 -2.65
C VAL A 125 -11.85 11.00 -2.53
N LYS A 126 -12.47 11.99 -3.19
CA LYS A 126 -13.92 12.21 -3.12
C LYS A 126 -14.69 11.04 -3.70
N GLY A 127 -15.53 10.41 -2.86
CA GLY A 127 -16.40 9.29 -3.26
C GLY A 127 -15.76 7.91 -3.11
N ASN A 128 -14.48 7.84 -2.79
CA ASN A 128 -13.77 6.58 -2.49
C ASN A 128 -13.62 6.34 -0.98
N LEU A 129 -13.65 7.40 -0.17
CA LEU A 129 -13.74 7.31 1.28
C LEU A 129 -15.19 7.41 1.76
N PRO A 130 -15.58 6.64 2.79
CA PRO A 130 -16.91 6.77 3.41
C PRO A 130 -17.04 8.12 4.13
N GLU A 131 -18.23 8.73 4.02
CA GLU A 131 -18.55 9.93 4.78
C GLU A 131 -18.70 9.62 6.29
N PRO A 132 -18.36 10.57 7.19
CA PRO A 132 -18.49 10.40 8.64
C PRO A 132 -19.90 10.11 9.16
#